data_AF-A0A6B3CL42-F1
#
_entry.id   AF-A0A6B3CL42-F1
#
_cell.length_a   1.000
_cell.length_b   1.000
_cell.length_c   1.000
_cell.angle_alpha   90.00
_cell.angle_beta   90.00
_cell.angle_gamma   90.00
#
_symmetry.space_group_name_H-M   'P 1'
#
loop_
_entity.id
_entity.type
_entity.pdbx_description
1 polymer ?
#
loop_
_entity_poly.entity_id
_entity_poly.type
_entity_poly.pdbx_seq_one_letter_code
_entity_poly.pdbx_strand_id
1 'polypeptide(L)'
;MSPDALIAHLVGASALILVAAHAGGGLARRLGQPYIVGQLAAGIALGPSLLGALAPRAYDDLFPAAIGPALTGFSQFSLVVFLFAVGYELDLTILGDRARVSV
;
A
#
# COMPACT_ATOMS: atom_id res chain seq x y z
N MET A 1 -2.01 4.34 -25.84
CA MET A 1 -2.73 3.11 -25.45
C MET A 1 -4.20 3.32 -25.76
N SER A 2 -4.91 2.31 -26.26
CA SER A 2 -6.38 2.38 -26.35
C SER A 2 -6.97 2.45 -24.93
N PRO A 3 -8.16 3.06 -24.76
CA PRO A 3 -8.81 3.14 -23.44
C PRO A 3 -8.98 1.77 -22.76
N ASP A 4 -9.35 0.75 -23.54
CA ASP A 4 -9.53 -0.62 -23.03
C ASP A 4 -8.23 -1.22 -22.49
N ALA A 5 -7.11 -0.98 -23.17
CA ALA A 5 -5.80 -1.45 -22.73
C ALA A 5 -5.33 -0.76 -21.45
N LEU A 6 -5.71 0.51 -21.25
CA LEU A 6 -5.40 1.25 -20.02
C LEU A 6 -6.20 0.69 -18.84
N ILE A 7 -7.49 0.42 -19.03
CA ILE A 7 -8.34 -0.19 -17.99
C ILE A 7 -7.80 -1.58 -17.63
N ALA A 8 -7.46 -2.40 -18.64
CA ALA A 8 -6.90 -3.73 -18.41
C ALA A 8 -5.59 -3.67 -17.61
N HIS A 9 -4.67 -2.74 -17.94
CA HIS A 9 -3.43 -2.55 -17.18
C HIS A 9 -3.71 -2.05 -15.76
N LEU A 10 -4.61 -1.09 -15.58
CA LEU A 10 -4.95 -0.56 -14.26
C LEU A 10 -5.52 -1.65 -13.35
N VAL A 11 -6.46 -2.44 -13.87
CA VAL A 11 -7.08 -3.55 -13.14
C VAL A 11 -6.05 -4.65 -12.87
N GLY A 12 -5.24 -5.01 -13.85
CA GLY A 12 -4.17 -6.00 -13.71
C GLY A 12 -3.13 -5.58 -12.67
N ALA A 13 -2.65 -4.34 -12.72
CA ALA A 13 -1.72 -3.77 -11.76
C ALA A 13 -2.33 -3.73 -10.34
N SER A 14 -3.59 -3.33 -10.21
CA SER A 14 -4.28 -3.32 -8.91
C SER A 14 -4.44 -4.73 -8.34
N ALA A 15 -4.83 -5.71 -9.16
CA ALA A 15 -4.92 -7.11 -8.76
C ALA A 15 -3.56 -7.66 -8.32
N LEU A 16 -2.49 -7.35 -9.07
CA LEU A 16 -1.12 -7.71 -8.71
C LEU A 16 -0.72 -7.13 -7.34
N ILE A 17 -0.96 -5.83 -7.12
CA ILE A 17 -0.66 -5.15 -5.86
C ILE A 17 -1.42 -5.83 -4.70
N LEU A 18 -2.71 -6.12 -4.87
CA LEU A 18 -3.53 -6.77 -3.85
C LEU A 18 -3.03 -8.17 -3.51
N VAL A 19 -2.72 -8.98 -4.53
CA VAL A 19 -2.18 -10.34 -4.34
C VAL A 19 -0.83 -10.29 -3.64
N ALA A 20 0.07 -9.40 -4.07
CA ALA A 20 1.38 -9.26 -3.46
C ALA A 20 1.29 -8.77 -2.01
N ALA A 21 0.42 -7.80 -1.73
CA ALA A 21 0.18 -7.32 -0.37
C ALA A 21 -0.39 -8.42 0.53
N HIS A 22 -1.35 -9.22 0.03
CA HIS A 22 -1.94 -10.30 0.81
C HIS A 22 -0.93 -11.44 1.07
N ALA A 23 -0.16 -11.81 0.05
CA ALA A 23 0.92 -12.78 0.18
C ALA A 23 1.98 -12.28 1.18
N GLY A 24 2.41 -11.02 1.06
CA GLY A 24 3.37 -10.39 1.96
C GLY A 24 2.87 -10.35 3.40
N GLY A 25 1.62 -9.95 3.63
CA GLY A 25 1.01 -9.96 4.96
C GLY A 25 0.90 -11.37 5.55
N GLY A 26 0.54 -12.36 4.73
CA GLY A 26 0.51 -13.76 5.14
C GLY A 26 1.89 -14.29 5.53
N LEU A 27 2.94 -13.93 4.77
CA LEU A 27 4.33 -14.26 5.08
C LEU A 27 4.79 -13.57 6.37
N ALA A 28 4.51 -12.28 6.53
CA ALA A 28 4.84 -11.54 7.75
C ALA A 28 4.20 -12.19 8.99
N ARG A 29 2.92 -12.58 8.90
CA ARG A 29 2.23 -13.28 9.98
C ARG A 29 2.89 -14.61 10.33
N ARG A 30 3.35 -15.38 9.33
CA ARG A 30 4.10 -16.62 9.55
C ARG A 30 5.45 -16.40 10.24
N LEU A 31 6.05 -15.23 10.04
CA LEU A 31 7.30 -14.81 10.67
C LEU A 31 7.09 -14.14 12.04
N GLY A 32 5.86 -14.11 12.57
CA GLY A 32 5.54 -13.46 13.85
C GLY A 32 5.45 -11.93 13.78
N GLN A 33 5.47 -11.34 12.58
CA GLN A 33 5.34 -9.91 12.36
C GLN A 33 3.86 -9.50 12.20
N PRO A 34 3.49 -8.26 12.56
CA PRO A 34 2.16 -7.73 12.25
C PRO A 34 1.88 -7.78 10.74
N TYR A 35 0.64 -8.09 10.38
CA TYR A 35 0.24 -8.28 8.98
C TYR A 35 0.55 -7.07 8.08
N ILE A 36 0.34 -5.86 8.61
CA ILE A 36 0.60 -4.60 7.90
C ILE A 36 2.07 -4.43 7.48
N VAL A 37 3.02 -4.98 8.24
CA VAL A 37 4.46 -4.91 7.91
C VAL A 37 4.74 -5.62 6.59
N GLY A 38 4.11 -6.77 6.37
CA GLY A 38 4.26 -7.52 5.12
C GLY A 38 3.63 -6.82 3.91
N GLN A 39 2.50 -6.14 4.11
CA GLN A 39 1.84 -5.38 3.05
C GLN A 39 2.69 -4.18 2.62
N LEU A 40 3.23 -3.42 3.59
CA LEU A 40 4.13 -2.30 3.32
C LEU A 40 5.41 -2.76 2.63
N ALA A 41 6.00 -3.87 3.08
CA ALA A 41 7.18 -4.45 2.44
C ALA A 41 6.91 -4.88 0.99
N ALA A 42 5.77 -5.52 0.71
CA ALA A 42 5.37 -5.88 -0.65
C ALA A 42 5.18 -4.64 -1.54
N GLY A 43 4.57 -3.57 -1.00
CA GLY A 43 4.42 -2.29 -1.70
C GLY A 43 5.76 -1.63 -2.03
N ILE A 44 6.70 -1.60 -1.08
CA ILE A 44 8.07 -1.10 -1.32
C ILE A 44 8.79 -1.96 -2.37
N ALA A 45 8.62 -3.28 -2.31
CA ALA A 45 9.24 -4.21 -3.25
C ALA A 45 8.73 -4.03 -4.68
N LEU A 46 7.41 -3.87 -4.87
CA LEU A 46 6.80 -3.62 -6.18
C LEU A 46 6.95 -2.17 -6.66
N GLY A 47 7.22 -1.25 -5.74
CA GLY A 47 7.32 0.17 -6.03
C GLY A 47 8.59 0.57 -6.77
N PRO A 48 8.70 1.86 -7.13
CA PRO A 48 9.86 2.39 -7.85
C PRO A 48 11.15 2.29 -7.02
N SER A 49 11.03 2.29 -5.68
CA SER A 49 12.17 2.23 -4.76
C SER A 49 13.00 0.95 -4.87
N LEU A 50 12.37 -0.19 -5.22
CA LEU A 50 13.06 -1.47 -5.34
C LEU A 50 12.93 -2.04 -6.75
N LEU A 51 11.71 -2.37 -7.21
CA LEU A 51 11.51 -2.91 -8.56
C LEU A 51 11.91 -1.91 -9.63
N GLY A 52 11.54 -0.63 -9.48
CA GLY A 52 11.93 0.41 -10.43
C GLY A 52 13.44 0.66 -10.47
N ALA A 53 14.14 0.49 -9.34
CA ALA A 53 15.59 0.65 -9.26
C ALA A 53 16.35 -0.57 -9.82
N LEU A 54 15.89 -1.79 -9.53
CA LEU A 54 16.56 -3.04 -9.93
C LEU A 54 16.22 -3.47 -11.36
N ALA A 55 14.98 -3.27 -11.80
CA ALA A 55 14.49 -3.68 -13.11
C ALA A 55 13.56 -2.60 -13.72
N PRO A 56 14.11 -1.47 -14.19
CA PRO A 56 13.32 -0.34 -14.70
C PRO A 56 12.36 -0.73 -15.83
N ARG A 57 12.81 -1.59 -16.76
CA ARG A 57 11.97 -2.08 -17.88
C ARG A 57 10.78 -2.88 -17.40
N ALA A 58 10.98 -3.79 -16.45
CA ALA A 58 9.89 -4.59 -15.89
C ALA A 58 8.91 -3.72 -15.12
N TYR A 59 9.41 -2.69 -14.42
CA TYR A 59 8.57 -1.72 -13.74
C TYR A 59 7.71 -0.91 -14.74
N ASP A 60 8.31 -0.41 -15.82
CA ASP A 60 7.58 0.37 -16.84
C ASP A 60 6.53 -0.47 -17.59
N ASP A 61 6.81 -1.77 -17.80
CA ASP A 61 5.86 -2.71 -18.40
C ASP A 61 4.68 -3.01 -17.45
N LEU A 62 4.95 -3.16 -16.15
CA LEU A 62 3.94 -3.45 -15.13
C LEU A 62 3.12 -2.22 -14.72
N PHE A 63 3.78 -1.07 -14.62
CA PHE A 63 3.21 0.19 -14.13
C PHE A 63 3.48 1.34 -15.12
N PRO A 64 2.82 1.34 -16.29
CA PRO A 64 2.98 2.42 -17.27
C PRO A 64 2.66 3.79 -16.67
N ALA A 65 3.40 4.82 -17.07
CA ALA A 65 3.20 6.19 -16.57
C ALA A 65 1.74 6.71 -16.73
N ALA A 66 1.00 6.19 -17.72
CA ALA A 66 -0.40 6.53 -17.97
C ALA A 66 -1.36 6.15 -16.82
N ILE A 67 -1.06 5.09 -16.04
CA ILE A 67 -1.91 4.66 -14.92
C ILE A 67 -1.44 5.22 -13.57
N GLY A 68 -0.23 5.79 -13.51
CA GLY A 68 0.37 6.34 -12.30
C GLY A 68 -0.51 7.37 -11.56
N PRO A 69 -1.12 8.35 -12.23
CA PRO A 69 -2.02 9.32 -11.58
C PRO A 69 -3.26 8.65 -10.96
N ALA A 70 -3.85 7.66 -11.64
CA ALA A 70 -5.01 6.94 -11.14
C ALA A 70 -4.67 6.10 -9.89
N LEU A 71 -3.54 5.38 -9.92
CA LEU A 71 -3.05 4.62 -8.77
C LEU A 71 -2.71 5.53 -7.58
N THR A 72 -2.12 6.69 -7.85
CA THR A 72 -1.77 7.67 -6.81
C THR A 72 -3.02 8.27 -6.17
N GLY A 73 -4.00 8.69 -6.97
CA GLY A 73 -5.28 9.20 -6.47
C GLY A 73 -6.01 8.15 -5.63
N PHE A 74 -6.04 6.89 -6.10
CA PHE A 74 -6.64 5.79 -5.34
C PHE A 74 -5.90 5.55 -4.01
N SER A 75 -4.57 5.53 -4.02
CA SER A 75 -3.75 5.32 -2.83
C SER A 75 -3.95 6.43 -1.79
N GLN A 76 -3.98 7.69 -2.23
CA GLN A 76 -4.24 8.83 -1.36
C GLN A 76 -5.63 8.75 -0.74
N PHE A 77 -6.64 8.44 -1.56
CA PHE A 77 -8.01 8.25 -1.08
C PHE A 77 -8.07 7.12 -0.03
N SER A 78 -7.50 5.95 -0.32
CA SER A 78 -7.45 4.84 0.63
C SER A 78 -6.71 5.18 1.91
N LEU A 79 -5.59 5.91 1.83
CA LEU A 79 -4.81 6.36 2.99
C LEU A 79 -5.62 7.31 3.87
N VAL A 80 -6.31 8.28 3.28
CA VAL A 80 -7.16 9.21 4.04
C VAL A 80 -8.29 8.45 4.75
N VAL A 81 -8.97 7.54 4.05
CA VAL A 81 -10.01 6.70 4.66
C VAL A 81 -9.43 5.84 5.79
N PHE A 82 -8.25 5.25 5.60
CA PHE A 82 -7.56 4.47 6.63
C PHE A 82 -7.20 5.31 7.86
N LEU A 83 -6.59 6.48 7.66
CA LEU A 83 -6.23 7.37 8.77
C LEU A 83 -7.46 7.89 9.51
N PHE A 84 -8.55 8.14 8.80
CA PHE A 84 -9.82 8.51 9.43
C PHE A 84 -10.38 7.36 10.28
N ALA A 85 -10.35 6.12 9.79
CA ALA A 85 -10.77 4.95 10.55
C ALA A 85 -9.91 4.74 11.81
N VAL A 86 -8.58 4.86 11.70
CA VAL A 86 -7.66 4.82 12.84
C VAL A 86 -8.00 5.93 13.85
N GLY A 87 -8.27 7.14 13.37
CA GLY A 87 -8.67 8.27 14.22
C GLY A 87 -10.01 8.05 14.92
N TYR A 88 -10.95 7.36 14.27
CA TYR A 88 -12.25 7.01 14.85
C TYR A 88 -12.12 5.91 15.92
N GLU A 89 -11.21 4.95 15.75
CA GLU A 89 -10.91 3.90 16.73
C GLU A 89 -10.03 4.40 17.89
N LEU A 90 -9.38 5.56 17.75
CA LEU A 90 -8.49 6.11 18.76
C LEU A 90 -9.28 6.76 19.92
N ASP A 91 -9.30 6.08 21.07
CA ASP A 91 -9.79 6.69 22.31
C ASP A 91 -8.74 7.65 22.90
N LEU A 92 -8.98 8.95 22.70
CA LEU A 92 -8.10 10.02 23.20
C LEU A 92 -8.07 10.11 24.74
N THR A 93 -9.03 9.50 25.44
CA THR A 93 -9.07 9.45 26.90
C THR A 93 -7.92 8.60 27.45
N ILE A 94 -7.62 7.48 26.78
CA ILE A 94 -6.52 6.58 27.12
C ILE A 94 -5.15 7.26 26.92
N LEU A 95 -5.04 8.12 25.90
CA LEU A 95 -3.84 8.93 25.68
C LEU A 95 -3.62 9.97 26.80
N GLY A 96 -4.70 10.62 27.25
CA GLY A 96 -4.65 11.63 28.30
C GLY A 96 -4.22 11.09 29.67
N ASP A 97 -4.62 9.87 30.01
CA ASP A 97 -4.27 9.27 31.31
C ASP A 97 -2.82 8.78 31.37
N ARG A 98 -2.24 8.30 30.26
CA ARG A 98 -0.82 7.92 30.24
C ARG A 98 0.12 9.13 30.24
N ALA A 99 -0.30 10.27 29.70
CA ALA A 99 0.48 11.52 29.74
C ALA A 99 0.61 12.12 31.15
N ARG A 100 -0.32 11.79 32.06
CA ARG A 100 -0.28 12.26 33.47
C ARG A 100 0.56 11.39 34.41
N VAL A 101 0.87 10.14 34.04
CA VAL A 101 1.65 9.21 34.87
C VAL A 101 3.17 9.44 34.73
N SER A 102 3.60 10.27 33.77
CA SER A 102 5.00 10.69 33.62
C SER A 102 5.32 12.04 34.28
N VAL A 103 4.51 12.48 35.25
CA VAL A 103 4.78 13.68 36.09
C VAL A 103 4.97 13.25 37.54
#